data_AF-F2UM99-F1
#
_entry.id   AF-F2UM99-F1
#
_cell.length_a   1.000
_cell.length_b   1.000
_cell.length_c   1.000
_cell.angle_alpha   90.00
_cell.angle_beta   90.00
_cell.angle_gamma   90.00
#
_symmetry.space_group_name_H-M   'P 1'
#
loop_
_entity.id
_entity.type
_entity.pdbx_description
1 polymer ?
#
loop_
_entity_poly.entity_id
_entity_poly.type
_entity_poly.pdbx_seq_one_letter_code
_entity_poly.pdbx_strand_id
1 'polypeptide(L)'
;MMMLRLGAVACLVLVALLGAAAPAHGDAQAVRQLTREDLSHKRVSELRRFLEERGADCLGCVEKTHFVDRALEVQSWPLKPSTPKPKPSKQGDPDIDEMLKAFQQDQERKKKMHDMLRKQGINLGDQDDAQAKILESLQKMRKRPAKQDDSDSADRDRGSEDHEQHKHEEL
;
A
#
# COMPACT_ATOMS: atom_id res chain seq x y z
N MET A 1 -0.15 -32.09 -75.29
CA MET A 1 0.50 -30.91 -74.68
C MET A 1 -0.22 -30.61 -73.38
N MET A 2 0.43 -30.93 -72.27
CA MET A 2 -0.11 -30.93 -70.91
C MET A 2 0.27 -29.62 -70.20
N MET A 3 -0.69 -28.73 -69.94
CA MET A 3 -0.49 -27.63 -68.99
C MET A 3 -1.84 -27.27 -68.37
N LEU A 4 -2.22 -27.91 -67.26
CA LEU A 4 -3.30 -27.36 -66.41
C LEU A 4 -3.44 -28.03 -65.02
N ARG A 5 -2.36 -28.34 -64.28
CA ARG A 5 -2.51 -28.88 -62.90
C ARG A 5 -1.38 -28.47 -61.94
N LEU A 6 -1.19 -27.17 -61.68
CA LEU A 6 -0.28 -26.72 -60.61
C LEU A 6 -0.76 -25.45 -59.87
N GLY A 7 -2.03 -25.07 -59.99
CA GLY A 7 -2.53 -23.77 -59.49
C GLY A 7 -3.39 -23.77 -58.22
N ALA A 8 -3.66 -24.93 -57.59
CA ALA A 8 -4.70 -25.01 -56.54
C ALA A 8 -4.19 -25.22 -55.10
N VAL A 9 -2.91 -25.59 -54.91
CA VAL A 9 -2.40 -25.98 -53.58
C VAL A 9 -1.73 -24.80 -52.85
N ALA A 10 -1.23 -23.79 -53.57
CA ALA A 10 -0.54 -22.64 -52.98
C ALA A 10 -1.49 -21.65 -52.27
N CYS A 11 -2.79 -21.66 -52.56
CA CYS A 11 -3.75 -20.72 -51.96
C CYS A 11 -4.26 -21.17 -50.58
N LEU A 12 -4.18 -22.47 -50.25
CA LEU A 12 -4.71 -22.98 -48.97
C LEU A 12 -3.74 -22.81 -47.79
N VAL A 13 -2.44 -22.65 -48.04
CA VAL A 13 -1.44 -22.43 -46.96
C VAL A 13 -1.41 -20.97 -46.52
N LEU A 14 -1.80 -20.02 -47.38
CA LEU A 14 -1.77 -18.58 -47.06
C LEU A 14 -2.94 -18.12 -46.18
N VAL A 15 -4.05 -18.88 -46.14
CA VAL A 15 -5.22 -18.57 -45.30
C VAL A 15 -5.03 -19.02 -43.84
N ALA A 16 -4.14 -19.98 -43.58
CA ALA A 16 -3.88 -20.49 -42.22
C ALA A 16 -2.99 -19.56 -41.35
N LEU A 17 -2.37 -18.54 -41.95
CA LEU A 17 -1.54 -17.53 -41.24
C LEU A 17 -2.26 -16.20 -41.00
N LEU A 18 -3.53 -16.05 -41.41
CA LEU A 18 -4.39 -15.00 -40.88
C LEU A 18 -4.84 -15.45 -39.48
N GLY A 19 -3.91 -15.26 -38.54
CA GLY A 19 -4.11 -15.51 -37.13
C GLY A 19 -5.38 -14.84 -36.65
N ALA A 20 -6.14 -15.60 -35.88
CA ALA A 20 -7.28 -15.14 -35.12
C ALA A 20 -6.87 -13.97 -34.23
N ALA A 21 -6.96 -12.75 -34.74
CA ALA A 21 -7.14 -11.56 -33.95
C ALA A 21 -8.54 -11.68 -33.34
N ALA A 22 -8.64 -12.45 -32.26
CA ALA A 22 -9.81 -12.43 -31.41
C ALA A 22 -10.01 -10.96 -31.03
N PRO A 23 -11.11 -10.30 -31.43
CA PRO A 23 -11.45 -9.02 -30.85
C PRO A 23 -11.56 -9.29 -29.35
N ALA A 24 -10.57 -8.81 -28.61
CA ALA A 24 -10.72 -8.60 -27.19
C ALA A 24 -11.90 -7.65 -27.08
N HIS A 25 -13.10 -8.23 -26.90
CA HIS A 25 -14.24 -7.56 -26.35
C HIS A 25 -13.83 -7.26 -24.91
N GLY A 26 -12.91 -6.30 -24.76
CA GLY A 26 -12.77 -5.58 -23.53
C GLY A 26 -14.13 -4.98 -23.36
N ASP A 27 -14.90 -5.54 -22.42
CA ASP A 27 -16.13 -4.95 -21.94
C ASP A 27 -15.85 -3.47 -21.76
N ALA A 28 -16.31 -2.68 -22.73
CA ALA A 28 -16.34 -1.25 -22.62
C ALA A 28 -17.40 -0.99 -21.56
N GLN A 29 -17.04 -1.22 -20.30
CA GLN A 29 -17.74 -0.69 -19.16
C GLN A 29 -17.77 0.80 -19.46
N ALA A 30 -18.93 1.25 -19.93
CA ALA A 30 -19.21 2.65 -20.10
C ALA A 30 -18.82 3.30 -18.78
N VAL A 31 -17.68 3.99 -18.79
CA VAL A 31 -17.12 4.64 -17.61
C VAL A 31 -18.16 5.68 -17.25
N ARG A 32 -19.04 5.34 -16.30
CA ARG A 32 -20.04 6.27 -15.79
C ARG A 32 -19.25 7.46 -15.26
N GLN A 33 -19.35 8.58 -15.96
CA GLN A 33 -18.79 9.83 -15.48
C GLN A 33 -19.49 10.14 -14.17
N LEU A 34 -18.70 10.28 -13.11
CA LEU A 34 -19.21 10.59 -11.79
C LEU A 34 -19.47 12.09 -11.75
N THR A 35 -20.62 12.47 -11.20
CA THR A 35 -20.93 13.88 -10.96
C THR A 35 -20.14 14.39 -9.74
N ARG A 36 -20.09 15.71 -9.58
CA ARG A 36 -19.46 16.32 -8.40
C ARG A 36 -20.19 15.89 -7.12
N GLU A 37 -21.51 15.79 -7.21
CA GLU A 37 -22.41 15.38 -6.14
C GLU A 37 -22.09 13.94 -5.71
N ASP A 38 -21.91 13.02 -6.67
CA ASP A 38 -21.54 11.63 -6.39
C ASP A 38 -20.20 11.53 -5.64
N LEU A 39 -19.22 12.32 -6.07
CA LEU A 39 -17.89 12.35 -5.44
C LEU A 39 -17.94 13.04 -4.07
N SER A 40 -18.79 14.05 -3.90
CA SER A 40 -18.98 14.75 -2.62
C SER A 40 -19.58 13.84 -1.54
N HIS A 41 -20.34 12.81 -1.91
CA HIS A 41 -20.89 11.84 -0.97
C HIS A 41 -19.88 10.76 -0.54
N LYS A 42 -18.79 10.57 -1.29
CA LYS A 42 -17.75 9.57 -0.94
C LYS A 42 -16.95 9.99 0.29
N ARG A 43 -16.40 9.01 1.01
CA ARG A 43 -15.46 9.27 2.11
C ARG A 43 -14.10 9.69 1.54
N VAL A 44 -13.31 10.45 2.31
CA VAL A 44 -11.96 10.87 1.90
C VAL A 44 -11.06 9.68 1.57
N SER A 45 -11.19 8.56 2.30
CA SER A 45 -10.46 7.32 2.01
C SER A 45 -10.83 6.71 0.65
N GLU A 46 -12.11 6.75 0.28
CA GLU A 46 -12.58 6.28 -1.02
C GLU A 46 -12.12 7.20 -2.16
N LEU A 47 -12.12 8.52 -1.93
CA LEU A 47 -11.56 9.48 -2.89
C LEU A 47 -10.06 9.25 -3.10
N ARG A 48 -9.29 9.03 -2.03
CA ARG A 48 -7.86 8.69 -2.12
C ARG A 48 -7.64 7.40 -2.91
N ARG A 49 -8.44 6.37 -2.65
CA ARG A 49 -8.38 5.11 -3.40
C ARG A 49 -8.72 5.31 -4.89
N PHE A 50 -9.73 6.12 -5.20
CA PHE A 50 -10.08 6.45 -6.58
C PHE A 50 -8.92 7.15 -7.31
N LEU A 51 -8.23 8.07 -6.64
CA LEU A 51 -7.03 8.71 -7.18
C LEU A 51 -5.90 7.69 -7.37
N GLU A 52 -5.63 6.81 -6.39
CA GLU A 52 -4.59 5.78 -6.44
C GLU A 52 -4.81 4.78 -7.60
N GLU A 53 -6.06 4.34 -7.80
CA GLU A 53 -6.45 3.44 -8.90
C GLU A 53 -6.17 4.04 -10.28
N ARG A 54 -6.13 5.38 -10.38
CA ARG A 54 -5.78 6.13 -11.59
C ARG A 54 -4.34 6.66 -11.59
N GLY A 55 -3.54 6.27 -10.59
CA GLY A 55 -2.15 6.69 -10.47
C GLY A 55 -1.96 8.17 -10.17
N ALA A 56 -2.97 8.84 -9.63
CA ALA A 56 -2.89 10.21 -9.18
C ALA A 56 -2.75 10.25 -7.66
N ASP A 57 -1.90 11.15 -7.18
CA ASP A 57 -1.82 11.51 -5.76
C ASP A 57 -2.27 12.96 -5.56
N CYS A 58 -2.69 13.29 -4.34
CA CYS A 58 -2.88 14.68 -3.95
C CYS A 58 -1.99 15.05 -2.76
N LEU A 59 -0.82 15.61 -3.07
CA LEU A 59 0.13 16.12 -2.09
C LEU A 59 -0.30 17.52 -1.66
N GLY A 60 -0.90 17.63 -0.48
CA GLY A 60 -1.37 18.92 0.07
C GLY A 60 -2.89 19.14 0.03
N CYS A 61 -3.69 18.15 -0.37
CA CYS A 61 -5.13 18.18 -0.12
C CYS A 61 -5.40 18.09 1.39
N VAL A 62 -5.81 19.20 2.01
CA VAL A 62 -6.22 19.25 3.42
C VAL A 62 -7.74 19.06 3.53
N GLU A 63 -8.49 19.72 2.65
CA GLU A 63 -9.96 19.70 2.66
C GLU A 63 -10.54 18.65 1.70
N LYS A 64 -11.74 18.16 2.02
CA LYS A 64 -12.45 17.16 1.20
C LYS A 64 -12.74 17.68 -0.22
N THR A 65 -13.06 18.96 -0.35
CA THR A 65 -13.30 19.67 -1.62
C THR A 65 -12.13 19.50 -2.59
N HIS A 66 -10.89 19.62 -2.09
CA HIS A 66 -9.69 19.45 -2.91
C HIS A 66 -9.58 18.02 -3.49
N PHE A 67 -9.97 17.00 -2.71
CA PHE A 67 -10.00 15.62 -3.20
C PHE A 67 -11.09 15.40 -4.26
N VAL A 68 -12.24 16.04 -4.10
CA VAL A 68 -13.35 15.96 -5.08
C VAL A 68 -12.96 16.62 -6.40
N ASP A 69 -12.39 17.82 -6.34
CA ASP A 69 -11.96 18.55 -7.53
C ASP A 69 -10.85 17.78 -8.25
N ARG A 70 -9.87 17.24 -7.51
CA ARG A 70 -8.84 16.38 -8.10
C ARG A 70 -9.39 15.09 -8.71
N ALA A 71 -10.40 14.48 -8.07
CA ALA A 71 -11.04 13.28 -8.61
C ALA A 71 -11.80 13.56 -9.91
N LEU A 72 -12.44 14.72 -10.03
CA LEU A 72 -13.08 15.17 -11.27
C LEU A 72 -12.07 15.37 -12.40
N GLU A 73 -10.91 15.97 -12.11
CA GLU A 73 -9.84 16.16 -13.10
C GLU A 73 -9.31 14.85 -13.68
N VAL A 74 -9.15 13.83 -12.83
CA VAL A 74 -8.52 12.56 -13.23
C VAL A 74 -9.53 11.49 -13.63
N GLN A 75 -10.84 11.73 -13.59
CA GLN A 75 -11.86 10.70 -13.88
C GLN A 75 -11.84 10.17 -15.33
N SER A 76 -11.13 10.82 -16.24
CA SER A 76 -10.92 10.37 -17.62
C SER A 76 -9.62 9.57 -17.80
N TRP A 77 -8.75 9.53 -16.80
CA TRP A 77 -7.43 8.89 -16.91
C TRP A 77 -7.54 7.38 -16.93
N PRO A 78 -6.68 6.65 -17.67
CA PRO A 78 -6.71 5.18 -17.65
C PRO A 78 -6.42 4.64 -16.25
N LEU A 79 -7.07 3.52 -15.91
CA LEU A 79 -6.78 2.83 -14.65
C LEU A 79 -5.34 2.33 -14.69
N LYS A 80 -4.60 2.57 -13.60
CA LYS A 80 -3.29 1.98 -13.41
C LYS A 80 -3.48 0.47 -13.29
N PRO A 81 -2.68 -0.37 -13.97
CA PRO A 81 -2.73 -1.81 -13.78
C PRO A 81 -2.42 -2.12 -12.33
N SER A 82 -3.47 -2.42 -11.56
CA SER A 82 -3.36 -2.83 -10.17
C SER A 82 -2.61 -4.14 -10.16
N THR A 83 -1.31 -4.11 -9.84
CA THR A 83 -0.65 -5.31 -9.32
C THR A 83 -1.50 -5.79 -8.16
N PRO A 84 -2.01 -7.03 -8.16
CA PRO A 84 -2.86 -7.51 -7.09
C PRO A 84 -2.14 -7.23 -5.78
N LYS A 85 -2.60 -6.24 -5.00
CA LYS A 85 -2.07 -6.04 -3.65
C LYS A 85 -2.25 -7.40 -3.00
N PRO A 86 -1.16 -8.09 -2.57
CA PRO A 86 -1.29 -9.37 -1.92
C PRO A 86 -2.31 -9.13 -0.81
N LYS A 87 -3.47 -9.80 -0.93
CA LYS A 87 -4.52 -9.69 0.09
C LYS A 87 -3.78 -9.87 1.40
N PRO A 88 -3.95 -8.99 2.41
CA PRO A 88 -3.39 -9.25 3.71
C PRO A 88 -3.92 -10.63 4.08
N SER A 89 -3.05 -11.63 3.95
CA SER A 89 -3.35 -12.99 4.32
C SER A 89 -3.88 -12.83 5.73
N LYS A 90 -5.05 -13.41 6.02
CA LYS A 90 -5.46 -13.59 7.40
C LYS A 90 -4.33 -14.40 8.04
N GLN A 91 -3.37 -13.68 8.60
CA GLN A 91 -2.33 -14.24 9.43
C GLN A 91 -3.12 -14.74 10.61
N GLY A 92 -3.34 -16.07 10.64
CA GLY A 92 -3.38 -16.74 11.92
C GLY A 92 -2.16 -16.26 12.69
N ASP A 93 -2.34 -16.06 14.00
CA ASP A 93 -1.32 -15.50 14.89
C ASP A 93 0.07 -16.00 14.46
N PRO A 94 0.95 -15.10 14.01
CA PRO A 94 2.25 -15.52 13.51
C PRO A 94 2.91 -16.32 14.62
N ASP A 95 3.28 -17.56 14.32
CA ASP A 95 3.94 -18.43 15.28
C ASP A 95 5.21 -17.74 15.75
N ILE A 96 5.17 -17.26 17.01
CA ILE A 96 6.20 -16.42 17.60
C ILE A 96 7.54 -17.16 17.56
N ASP A 97 7.53 -18.50 17.68
CA ASP A 97 8.72 -19.33 17.63
C ASP A 97 9.34 -19.36 16.22
N GLU A 98 8.52 -19.39 15.17
CA GLU A 98 9.01 -19.33 13.79
C GLU A 98 9.64 -17.96 13.48
N MET A 99 9.02 -16.87 13.96
CA MET A 99 9.60 -15.53 13.87
C MET A 99 10.92 -15.41 14.62
N LEU A 100 11.02 -15.95 15.83
CA LEU A 100 12.23 -15.88 16.64
C LEU A 100 13.39 -16.65 15.98
N LYS A 101 13.07 -17.80 15.39
CA LYS A 101 14.04 -18.61 14.63
C LYS A 101 14.49 -17.90 13.34
N ALA A 102 13.57 -17.29 12.60
CA ALA A 102 13.90 -16.50 11.41
C ALA A 102 14.82 -15.32 11.75
N PHE A 103 14.58 -14.64 12.88
CA PHE A 103 15.41 -13.55 13.35
C PHE A 103 16.83 -14.00 13.73
N GLN A 104 16.96 -15.17 14.39
CA GLN A 104 18.28 -15.75 14.71
C GLN A 104 19.07 -16.11 13.45
N GLN A 105 18.42 -16.69 12.44
CA GLN A 105 19.07 -17.03 11.17
C GLN A 105 19.52 -15.78 10.41
N ASP A 106 18.72 -14.71 10.41
CA ASP A 106 19.09 -13.45 9.77
C ASP A 106 20.29 -12.78 10.46
N GLN A 107 20.32 -12.80 11.80
CA GLN A 107 21.47 -12.34 12.59
C GLN A 107 22.76 -13.09 12.24
N GLU A 108 22.71 -14.43 12.13
CA GLU A 108 23.88 -15.23 11.75
C GLU A 108 24.35 -14.94 10.32
N ARG A 109 23.41 -14.80 9.38
CA ARG A 109 23.72 -14.47 7.99
C ARG A 109 24.38 -13.10 7.89
N LYS A 110 23.87 -12.12 8.64
CA LYS A 110 24.43 -10.77 8.70
C LYS A 110 25.82 -10.76 9.31
N LYS A 111 26.07 -11.52 10.38
CA LYS A 111 27.42 -11.70 10.96
C LYS A 111 28.41 -12.29 9.95
N LYS A 112 28.01 -13.36 9.25
CA LYS A 112 28.84 -13.95 8.18
C LYS A 112 29.13 -12.96 7.06
N MET A 113 28.14 -12.17 6.67
CA MET A 113 28.30 -11.12 5.66
C MET A 113 29.29 -10.05 6.13
N HIS A 114 29.19 -9.61 7.38
CA HIS A 114 30.09 -8.63 7.98
C HIS A 114 31.53 -9.14 8.05
N ASP A 115 31.73 -10.40 8.43
CA ASP A 115 33.05 -11.03 8.44
C ASP A 115 33.67 -11.12 7.04
N MET A 116 32.86 -11.39 6.00
CA MET A 116 33.34 -11.39 4.62
C MET A 116 33.75 -9.98 4.15
N LEU A 117 32.98 -8.95 4.49
CA LEU A 117 33.29 -7.57 4.16
C LEU A 117 34.57 -7.08 4.88
N ARG A 118 34.73 -7.48 6.15
CA ARG A 118 35.95 -7.21 6.93
C ARG A 118 37.17 -7.89 6.31
N LYS A 119 37.04 -9.15 5.85
CA LYS A 119 38.12 -9.86 5.14
C LYS A 119 38.49 -9.20 3.82
N GLN A 120 37.56 -8.50 3.16
CA GLN A 120 37.82 -7.72 1.94
C GLN A 120 38.38 -6.33 2.22
N GLY A 121 38.64 -5.97 3.49
CA GLY A 121 39.21 -4.67 3.86
C GLY A 121 38.21 -3.50 3.83
N ILE A 122 36.91 -3.78 3.68
CA ILE A 122 35.86 -2.78 3.75
C ILE A 122 35.51 -2.59 5.23
N ASN A 123 36.14 -1.61 5.87
CA ASN A 123 35.79 -1.20 7.23
C ASN A 123 34.47 -0.42 7.20
N LEU A 124 33.37 -1.12 7.41
CA LEU A 124 32.10 -0.51 7.82
C LEU A 124 32.29 -0.05 9.27
N GLY A 125 32.76 1.19 9.44
CA GLY A 125 33.18 1.72 10.74
C GLY A 125 32.13 1.56 11.84
N ASP A 126 32.58 1.10 13.01
CA ASP A 126 32.07 1.21 14.41
C ASP A 126 30.58 1.51 14.67
N GLN A 127 29.65 1.09 13.80
CA GLN A 127 28.22 1.13 14.12
C GLN A 127 27.80 0.01 15.08
N ASP A 128 28.64 -1.02 15.24
CA ASP A 128 28.39 -2.14 16.15
C ASP A 128 28.40 -1.69 17.62
N ASP A 129 29.22 -0.70 17.99
CA ASP A 129 29.27 -0.14 19.35
C ASP A 129 28.00 0.64 19.71
N ALA A 130 27.39 1.31 18.73
CA ALA A 130 26.13 2.01 18.93
C ALA A 130 24.98 1.01 19.14
N GLN A 131 24.95 -0.09 18.39
CA GLN A 131 23.95 -1.14 18.57
C GLN A 131 24.10 -1.87 19.91
N ALA A 132 25.33 -2.15 20.36
CA ALA A 132 25.57 -2.77 21.66
C ALA A 132 25.02 -1.92 22.83
N LYS A 133 25.27 -0.60 22.80
CA LYS A 133 24.75 0.34 23.81
C LYS A 133 23.22 0.44 23.82
N ILE A 134 22.58 0.34 22.66
CA ILE A 134 21.11 0.34 22.55
C ILE A 134 20.54 -0.96 23.14
N LEU A 135 21.14 -2.12 22.82
CA LEU A 135 20.67 -3.41 23.35
C LEU A 135 20.83 -3.48 24.88
N GLU A 136 21.94 -2.96 25.40
CA GLU A 136 22.19 -2.85 26.84
C GLU A 136 21.16 -1.93 27.51
N SER A 137 20.84 -0.79 26.91
CA SER A 137 19.82 0.14 27.43
C SER A 137 18.42 -0.50 27.46
N LEU A 138 18.04 -1.29 26.45
CA LEU A 138 16.78 -2.05 26.43
C LEU A 138 16.73 -3.11 27.53
N GLN A 139 17.80 -3.86 27.75
CA GLN A 139 17.88 -4.83 28.85
C GLN A 139 17.81 -4.15 30.22
N LYS A 140 18.43 -2.97 30.36
CA LYS A 140 18.38 -2.18 31.60
C LYS A 140 16.98 -1.67 31.91
N MET A 141 16.21 -1.25 30.90
CA MET A 141 14.80 -0.87 31.07
C MET A 141 13.92 -2.07 31.43
N ARG A 142 14.13 -3.23 30.82
CA ARG A 142 13.38 -4.45 31.16
C ARG A 142 13.62 -4.93 32.60
N LYS A 143 14.83 -4.74 33.13
CA LYS A 143 15.20 -5.12 34.50
C LYS A 143 14.80 -4.09 35.55
N ARG A 144 14.34 -2.89 35.18
CA ARG A 144 13.75 -1.97 36.15
C ARG A 144 12.38 -2.55 36.50
N PRO A 145 12.16 -3.02 37.75
CA PRO A 145 10.79 -3.30 38.18
C PRO A 145 10.01 -2.01 37.97
N ALA A 146 8.86 -2.11 37.30
CA ALA A 146 7.91 -1.02 37.23
C ALA A 146 7.58 -0.67 38.68
N LYS A 147 8.26 0.34 39.23
CA LYS A 147 7.79 1.01 40.42
C LYS A 147 6.48 1.62 39.95
N GLN A 148 5.43 0.96 40.38
CA GLN A 148 4.07 1.42 40.36
C GLN A 148 4.13 2.82 40.97
N ASP A 149 4.15 3.83 40.11
CA ASP A 149 3.85 5.19 40.52
C ASP A 149 2.38 5.12 40.90
N ASP A 150 2.12 4.80 42.16
CA ASP A 150 0.83 5.00 42.84
C ASP A 150 0.61 6.52 42.83
N SER A 151 0.19 7.01 41.68
CA SER A 151 -0.32 8.35 41.50
C SER A 151 -1.61 8.45 42.30
N ASP A 152 -1.49 9.03 43.49
CA ASP A 152 -2.49 9.88 44.16
C ASP A 152 -3.26 10.70 43.10
N SER A 153 -4.28 10.08 42.53
CA SER A 153 -5.29 10.71 41.68
C SER A 153 -6.57 10.84 42.49
N ALA A 154 -6.42 11.48 43.65
CA ALA A 154 -7.53 12.16 44.28
C ALA A 154 -7.72 13.51 43.58
N ASP A 155 -8.98 13.84 43.30
CA ASP A 155 -9.48 15.19 43.06
C ASP A 155 -9.06 15.91 41.77
N ARG A 156 -9.77 15.61 40.68
CA ARG A 156 -10.37 16.66 39.82
C ARG A 156 -11.76 16.26 39.35
N ASP A 157 -12.66 16.19 40.32
CA ASP A 157 -14.08 16.50 40.12
C ASP A 157 -14.18 18.03 39.95
N ARG A 158 -14.30 18.52 38.71
CA ARG A 158 -14.66 19.92 38.47
C ARG A 158 -15.37 20.10 37.14
N GLY A 159 -16.69 20.32 37.26
CA GLY A 159 -17.39 21.27 36.43
C GLY A 159 -18.06 20.69 35.21
N SER A 160 -19.21 20.06 35.44
CA SER A 160 -20.35 20.20 34.55
C SER A 160 -20.71 21.68 34.50
N GLU A 161 -20.50 22.34 33.36
CA GLU A 161 -21.20 23.59 33.06
C GLU A 161 -21.85 23.44 31.68
N ASP A 162 -23.16 23.39 31.75
CA ASP A 162 -24.13 23.41 30.69
C ASP A 162 -23.83 24.55 29.70
N HIS A 163 -23.65 24.24 28.42
CA HIS A 163 -23.85 25.24 27.37
C HIS A 163 -25.11 24.90 26.59
N GLU A 164 -26.18 25.40 27.19
CA GLU A 164 -27.52 25.53 26.69
C GLU A 164 -27.56 26.45 25.46
N GLN A 165 -28.25 25.96 24.42
CA GLN A 165 -29.02 26.68 23.41
C GLN A 165 -28.38 27.90 22.72
N HIS A 166 -28.25 27.82 21.38
CA HIS A 166 -28.84 28.86 20.54
C HIS A 166 -29.25 28.27 19.19
N LYS A 167 -30.56 28.05 19.05
CA LYS A 167 -31.25 27.99 17.77
C LYS A 167 -31.10 29.37 17.11
N HIS A 168 -30.59 29.41 15.88
CA HIS A 168 -30.94 30.47 14.94
C HIS A 168 -31.41 29.81 13.66
N GLU A 169 -32.72 29.70 13.55
CA GLU A 169 -33.45 29.79 12.28
C GLU A 169 -33.23 31.20 11.75
N GLU A 170 -32.73 31.35 10.52
CA GLU A 170 -33.15 32.43 9.62
C GLU A 170 -33.02 31.97 8.17
N LEU A 171 -34.20 31.92 7.53
CA LEU A 171 -34.56 32.26 6.15
C LEU A 171 -33.89 31.53 4.98
#